data_AF-A0A1I1C235-F1
#
_entry.id   AF-A0A1I1C235-F1
#
_cell.length_a   1.000
_cell.length_b   1.000
_cell.length_c   1.000
_cell.angle_alpha   90.00
_cell.angle_beta   90.00
_cell.angle_gamma   90.00
#
_symmetry.space_group_name_H-M   'P 1'
#
loop_
_entity.id
_entity.type
_entity.pdbx_description
1 polymer ?
#
loop_
_entity_poly.entity_id
_entity_poly.type
_entity_poly.pdbx_seq_one_letter_code
_entity_poly.pdbx_strand_id
1 'polypeptide(L)'
;MKKINALFTCSILLAFACSSPKNDSESQLTNSNEWELHILDSIQVDYLGRIWDANFKNGFGYLRDNSSNSLVKFDTTGAIVAIQSYPTDGPGAVKSFSSTAISDQDELFASTRSLEIQHFDKDLNLVENLEMPFISESKGGRRNAKNMSFWKDKLLLWFPGRDGISPYINHFYRDYPLLELFDPASQTSDSLIRLPSTSKFNSELFFGRPIVQFTVSDDLLYFVLSNEALIHIYSLAEGGKWLESIDFDPKEFVLIPGQKEKVGYVSGNTMYEASVEGIYSSGDTVIVYYSGGITEDIFQQFELNLPKNFYKYPEYRKNFLRAYNPTSGLSNEIELPPSIDFILNIESMTKPFYALRNDEYIGEEQEYLTFYKLKLVQK
;
A
#
# COMPACT_ATOMS: atom_id res chain seq x y z
N MET A 1 -80.66 32.16 -26.87
CA MET A 1 -79.69 33.15 -26.33
C MET A 1 -78.76 32.43 -25.35
N LYS A 2 -77.44 32.56 -25.56
CA LYS A 2 -76.27 32.18 -24.71
C LYS A 2 -76.19 30.66 -24.32
N LYS A 3 -75.38 29.84 -24.99
CA LYS A 3 -73.92 29.57 -24.83
C LYS A 3 -73.61 29.05 -23.40
N ILE A 4 -72.89 27.95 -23.13
CA ILE A 4 -71.85 27.21 -23.88
C ILE A 4 -71.44 25.93 -23.09
N ASN A 5 -70.99 24.88 -23.81
CA ASN A 5 -70.05 23.78 -23.46
C ASN A 5 -70.45 22.73 -22.38
N ALA A 6 -70.11 21.44 -22.48
CA ALA A 6 -69.23 20.70 -23.38
C ALA A 6 -69.72 19.24 -23.56
N LEU A 7 -69.57 18.74 -24.79
CA LEU A 7 -69.48 17.32 -25.16
C LEU A 7 -68.27 16.67 -24.48
N PHE A 8 -68.32 15.36 -24.22
CA PHE A 8 -67.49 14.40 -24.95
C PHE A 8 -67.98 12.96 -24.77
N THR A 9 -68.31 12.36 -25.91
CA THR A 9 -68.69 10.96 -26.14
C THR A 9 -67.60 10.39 -27.05
N CYS A 10 -67.09 9.19 -26.76
CA CYS A 10 -66.52 8.24 -27.76
C CYS A 10 -65.98 7.03 -27.00
N SER A 11 -66.58 5.86 -27.16
CA SER A 11 -66.48 4.93 -28.30
C SER A 11 -65.48 3.83 -27.99
N ILE A 12 -66.07 2.70 -27.63
CA ILE A 12 -65.50 1.37 -27.56
C ILE A 12 -65.23 0.90 -28.99
N LEU A 13 -64.01 0.42 -29.23
CA LEU A 13 -63.69 -0.75 -30.06
C LEU A 13 -62.17 -0.88 -30.10
N LEU A 14 -61.67 -2.07 -29.76
CA LEU A 14 -60.68 -2.84 -30.53
C LEU A 14 -60.15 -3.98 -29.64
N ALA A 15 -60.64 -5.18 -29.92
CA ALA A 15 -59.92 -6.41 -29.62
C ALA A 15 -59.10 -6.74 -30.87
N PHE A 16 -57.79 -6.93 -30.72
CA PHE A 16 -57.03 -8.02 -31.34
C PHE A 16 -55.68 -8.16 -30.62
N ALA A 17 -55.34 -9.42 -30.37
CA ALA A 17 -54.23 -9.89 -29.57
C ALA A 17 -52.87 -9.57 -30.22
N CYS A 18 -52.00 -8.95 -29.43
CA CYS A 18 -50.54 -9.09 -29.56
C CYS A 18 -50.03 -9.69 -28.26
N SER A 19 -49.51 -10.91 -28.35
CA SER A 19 -48.65 -11.53 -27.35
C SER A 19 -47.42 -10.66 -27.15
N SER A 20 -47.35 -9.92 -26.05
CA SER A 20 -46.09 -9.37 -25.56
C SER A 20 -45.27 -10.51 -24.92
N PRO A 21 -43.99 -10.69 -25.29
CA PRO A 21 -43.11 -11.51 -24.48
C PRO A 21 -42.98 -10.84 -23.11
N LYS A 22 -43.00 -11.66 -22.06
CA LYS A 22 -42.50 -11.26 -20.74
C LYS A 22 -41.10 -10.71 -20.95
N ASN A 23 -40.95 -9.40 -20.78
CA ASN A 23 -39.66 -8.80 -20.47
C ASN A 23 -39.31 -9.23 -19.04
N ASP A 24 -38.89 -10.48 -18.88
CA ASP A 24 -37.97 -10.86 -17.81
C ASP A 24 -36.59 -10.36 -18.23
N SER A 25 -36.45 -9.03 -18.22
CA SER A 25 -35.16 -8.36 -18.20
C SER A 25 -35.16 -7.45 -16.98
N GLU A 26 -35.27 -8.08 -15.80
CA GLU A 26 -34.42 -7.65 -14.69
C GLU A 26 -32.98 -7.80 -15.21
N SER A 27 -32.47 -6.74 -15.81
CA SER A 27 -31.05 -6.48 -15.80
C SER A 27 -30.68 -6.30 -14.33
N GLN A 28 -30.46 -7.41 -13.63
CA GLN A 28 -29.43 -7.42 -12.61
C GLN A 28 -28.18 -6.92 -13.33
N LEU A 29 -27.91 -5.63 -13.18
CA LEU A 29 -26.56 -5.10 -13.27
C LEU A 29 -25.77 -5.89 -12.22
N THR A 30 -25.28 -7.06 -12.62
CA THR A 30 -24.16 -7.70 -11.95
C THR A 30 -23.02 -6.71 -12.12
N ASN A 31 -22.82 -5.84 -11.14
CA ASN A 31 -21.62 -5.01 -11.06
C ASN A 31 -20.45 -5.99 -11.10
N SER A 32 -19.80 -6.07 -12.26
CA SER A 32 -18.64 -6.94 -12.48
C SER A 32 -17.57 -6.57 -11.45
N ASN A 33 -17.08 -7.51 -10.62
CA ASN A 33 -15.92 -7.22 -9.76
C ASN A 33 -14.60 -7.36 -10.54
N GLU A 34 -14.66 -7.23 -11.87
CA GLU A 34 -13.50 -7.22 -12.74
C GLU A 34 -13.04 -5.80 -13.05
N TRP A 35 -11.74 -5.61 -13.00
CA TRP A 35 -11.07 -4.32 -13.14
C TRP A 35 -9.88 -4.46 -14.08
N GLU A 36 -9.53 -3.35 -14.71
CA GLU A 36 -8.30 -3.17 -15.46
C GLU A 36 -7.60 -1.85 -15.10
N LEU A 37 -6.29 -1.82 -15.28
CA LEU A 37 -5.47 -0.65 -15.03
C LEU A 37 -5.28 0.14 -16.33
N HIS A 38 -5.60 1.42 -16.31
CA HIS A 38 -5.32 2.35 -17.39
C HIS A 38 -4.24 3.35 -16.96
N ILE A 39 -3.23 3.54 -17.79
CA ILE A 39 -2.33 4.70 -17.72
C ILE A 39 -3.04 5.83 -18.47
N LEU A 40 -3.49 6.85 -17.75
CA LEU A 40 -4.22 7.99 -18.32
C LEU A 40 -3.28 9.04 -18.91
N ASP A 41 -2.17 9.29 -18.21
CA ASP A 41 -1.20 10.35 -18.51
C ASP A 41 0.10 10.10 -17.72
N SER A 42 1.06 10.99 -17.87
CA SER A 42 2.24 11.10 -17.02
C SER A 42 2.48 12.54 -16.62
N ILE A 43 2.94 12.77 -15.39
CA ILE A 43 3.42 14.08 -14.94
C ILE A 43 4.92 14.02 -14.71
N GLN A 44 5.58 15.16 -14.87
CA GLN A 44 7.00 15.32 -14.62
C GLN A 44 7.19 16.29 -13.45
N VAL A 45 8.02 15.90 -12.50
CA VAL A 45 8.43 16.74 -11.37
C VAL A 45 9.89 17.10 -11.61
N ASP A 46 10.17 18.41 -11.76
CA ASP A 46 11.51 18.96 -12.01
C ASP A 46 12.41 18.81 -10.77
N TYR A 47 12.76 17.57 -10.48
CA TYR A 47 13.54 17.16 -9.34
C TYR A 47 14.40 15.95 -9.73
N LEU A 48 15.65 15.96 -9.30
CA LEU A 48 16.57 14.86 -9.48
C LEU A 48 16.95 14.30 -8.11
N GLY A 49 16.68 13.02 -7.88
CA GLY A 49 17.03 12.38 -6.63
C GLY A 49 16.66 10.91 -6.59
N ARG A 50 17.17 10.21 -5.56
CA ARG A 50 16.91 8.79 -5.36
C ARG A 50 15.77 8.62 -4.37
N ILE A 51 14.55 8.53 -4.90
CA ILE A 51 13.35 8.41 -4.09
C ILE A 51 13.34 7.09 -3.32
N TRP A 52 13.37 7.20 -1.99
CA TRP A 52 13.35 6.08 -1.07
C TRP A 52 11.96 5.79 -0.51
N ASP A 53 11.20 6.84 -0.21
CA ASP A 53 9.83 6.72 0.27
C ASP A 53 8.97 7.74 -0.46
N ALA A 54 7.72 7.37 -0.74
CA ALA A 54 6.80 8.27 -1.38
C ALA A 54 5.36 7.99 -0.94
N ASN A 55 4.57 9.05 -0.85
CA ASN A 55 3.17 8.95 -0.50
C ASN A 55 2.37 9.96 -1.33
N PHE A 56 1.06 9.78 -1.39
CA PHE A 56 0.16 10.70 -2.07
C PHE A 56 -1.11 10.84 -1.24
N LYS A 57 -1.49 12.07 -0.92
CA LYS A 57 -2.70 12.36 -0.16
C LYS A 57 -3.28 13.70 -0.57
N ASN A 58 -4.59 13.79 -0.71
CA ASN A 58 -5.31 15.04 -0.93
C ASN A 58 -4.79 15.87 -2.13
N GLY A 59 -4.33 15.21 -3.20
CA GLY A 59 -3.82 15.89 -4.39
C GLY A 59 -2.34 16.26 -4.37
N PHE A 60 -1.62 15.92 -3.30
CA PHE A 60 -0.18 16.16 -3.17
C PHE A 60 0.60 14.86 -3.06
N GLY A 61 1.69 14.77 -3.81
CA GLY A 61 2.70 13.75 -3.63
C GLY A 61 3.80 14.24 -2.69
N TYR A 62 4.30 13.33 -1.85
CA TYR A 62 5.35 13.55 -0.87
C TYR A 62 6.48 12.59 -1.17
N LEU A 63 7.69 13.11 -1.35
CA LEU A 63 8.86 12.32 -1.71
C LEU A 63 9.95 12.50 -0.66
N ARG A 64 10.60 11.39 -0.31
CA ARG A 64 11.84 11.37 0.44
C ARG A 64 12.98 10.97 -0.49
N ASP A 65 13.91 11.90 -0.71
CA ASP A 65 15.21 11.58 -1.29
C ASP A 65 16.26 11.36 -0.19
N ASN A 66 16.77 10.14 -0.13
CA ASN A 66 17.83 9.79 0.83
C ASN A 66 19.20 10.33 0.42
N SER A 67 19.43 10.61 -0.87
CA SER A 67 20.75 11.05 -1.35
C SER A 67 21.04 12.50 -0.97
N SER A 68 20.07 13.40 -1.14
CA SER A 68 20.18 14.81 -0.76
C SER A 68 19.67 15.12 0.67
N ASN A 69 19.20 14.11 1.41
CA ASN A 69 18.52 14.28 2.69
C ASN A 69 17.41 15.34 2.62
N SER A 70 16.51 15.21 1.65
CA SER A 70 15.45 16.19 1.43
C SER A 70 14.05 15.58 1.40
N LEU A 71 13.07 16.44 1.60
CA LEU A 71 11.65 16.18 1.39
C LEU A 71 11.15 17.08 0.26
N VAL A 72 10.34 16.51 -0.63
CA VAL A 72 9.74 17.24 -1.76
C VAL A 72 8.24 17.01 -1.73
N LYS A 73 7.46 18.07 -1.93
CA LYS A 73 6.02 18.03 -2.07
C LYS A 73 5.64 18.63 -3.43
N PHE A 74 4.82 17.91 -4.19
CA PHE A 74 4.40 18.31 -5.52
C PHE A 74 2.89 18.11 -5.70
N ASP A 75 2.27 18.88 -6.61
CA ASP A 75 0.84 18.80 -6.90
C ASP A 75 0.51 17.86 -8.07
N THR A 76 -0.78 17.70 -8.36
CA THR A 76 -1.25 16.84 -9.47
C THR A 76 -0.79 17.24 -10.88
N THR A 77 -0.19 18.42 -11.05
CA THR A 77 0.39 18.90 -12.32
C THR A 77 1.89 18.61 -12.42
N GLY A 78 2.52 18.17 -11.33
CA GLY A 78 3.96 17.98 -11.22
C GLY A 78 4.73 19.20 -10.70
N ALA A 79 4.04 20.30 -10.38
CA ALA A 79 4.67 21.48 -9.82
C ALA A 79 5.11 21.21 -8.38
N ILE A 80 6.38 21.50 -8.08
CA ILE A 80 6.91 21.44 -6.71
C ILE A 80 6.31 22.61 -5.93
N VAL A 81 5.60 22.30 -4.85
CA VAL A 81 4.98 23.30 -3.96
C VAL A 81 5.79 23.54 -2.70
N ALA A 82 6.59 22.57 -2.26
CA ALA A 82 7.56 22.72 -1.18
C ALA A 82 8.74 21.77 -1.37
N ILE A 83 9.93 22.23 -0.98
CA ILE A 83 11.15 21.43 -0.96
C ILE A 83 12.01 21.89 0.21
N GLN A 84 12.46 20.93 1.03
CA GLN A 84 13.34 21.21 2.16
C GLN A 84 14.47 20.19 2.21
N SER A 85 15.70 20.69 2.27
CA SER A 85 16.88 19.88 2.55
C SER A 85 17.33 20.11 3.98
N TYR A 86 17.86 19.05 4.60
CA TYR A 86 18.20 19.07 6.01
C TYR A 86 19.64 18.71 6.28
N PRO A 87 20.26 19.30 7.31
CA PRO A 87 21.57 18.84 7.76
C PRO A 87 21.45 17.41 8.30
N THR A 88 22.53 16.64 8.18
CA THR A 88 22.60 15.28 8.73
C THR A 88 22.87 15.29 10.24
N ASP A 89 23.51 16.36 10.74
CA ASP A 89 23.95 16.51 12.12
C ASP A 89 23.68 17.91 12.66
N GLY A 90 23.57 18.03 13.98
CA GLY A 90 23.36 19.31 14.68
C GLY A 90 21.89 19.71 14.82
N PRO A 91 21.62 20.94 15.31
CA PRO A 91 20.26 21.44 15.49
C PRO A 91 19.50 21.47 14.16
N GLY A 92 18.26 20.98 14.15
CA GLY A 92 17.42 20.90 12.95
C GLY A 92 17.76 19.75 12.01
N ALA A 93 18.62 18.81 12.42
CA ALA A 93 18.94 17.63 11.63
C ALA A 93 17.73 16.71 11.48
N VAL A 94 17.52 16.26 10.24
CA VAL A 94 16.55 15.21 9.92
C VAL A 94 17.32 13.92 9.74
N LYS A 95 17.01 12.96 10.61
CA LYS A 95 17.63 11.65 10.62
C LYS A 95 17.02 10.81 9.50
N SER A 96 17.73 9.75 9.12
CA SER A 96 17.16 8.77 8.20
C SER A 96 15.93 8.12 8.83
N PHE A 97 14.79 8.24 8.14
CA PHE A 97 13.53 7.60 8.48
C PHE A 97 13.16 6.54 7.44
N SER A 98 12.30 5.62 7.85
CA SER A 98 11.91 4.46 7.02
C SER A 98 10.43 4.39 6.69
N SER A 99 9.63 5.29 7.25
CA SER A 99 8.19 5.32 7.05
C SER A 99 7.62 6.71 7.26
N THR A 100 6.56 7.02 6.54
CA THR A 100 5.86 8.30 6.64
C THR A 100 4.35 8.09 6.78
N ALA A 101 3.69 9.04 7.45
CA ALA A 101 2.25 9.17 7.50
C ALA A 101 1.89 10.65 7.36
N ILE A 102 0.77 10.93 6.69
CA ILE A 102 0.31 12.30 6.42
C ILE A 102 -1.02 12.49 7.17
N SER A 103 -1.09 13.54 8.00
CA SER A 103 -2.30 13.90 8.75
C SER A 103 -3.38 14.47 7.81
N ASP A 104 -4.59 14.73 8.32
CA ASP A 104 -5.63 15.39 7.53
C ASP A 104 -5.38 16.90 7.37
N GLN A 105 -4.49 17.45 8.20
CA GLN A 105 -4.01 18.83 8.16
C GLN A 105 -2.79 18.98 7.25
N ASP A 106 -2.44 17.94 6.48
CA ASP A 106 -1.37 17.96 5.49
C ASP A 106 0.04 18.06 6.10
N GLU A 107 0.18 17.59 7.34
CA GLU A 107 1.44 17.51 8.07
C GLU A 107 2.04 16.11 7.93
N LEU A 108 3.38 16.03 7.85
CA LEU A 108 4.10 14.77 7.67
C LEU A 108 4.70 14.31 9.00
N PHE A 109 4.53 13.03 9.30
CA PHE A 109 5.22 12.38 10.41
C PHE A 109 6.13 11.31 9.83
N ALA A 110 7.34 11.19 10.36
CA ALA A 110 8.35 10.26 9.85
C ALA A 110 9.03 9.49 10.99
N SER A 111 8.93 8.15 10.98
CA SER A 111 9.57 7.31 12.00
C SER A 111 11.04 7.09 11.69
N THR A 112 11.92 7.49 12.59
CA THR A 112 13.35 7.17 12.51
C THR A 112 13.59 5.71 12.92
N ARG A 113 14.81 5.21 12.67
CA ARG A 113 15.26 3.89 13.17
C ARG A 113 15.76 3.94 14.62
N SER A 114 15.47 5.02 15.34
CA SER A 114 16.01 5.27 16.69
C SER A 114 14.89 5.53 17.69
N LEU A 115 14.90 6.66 18.39
CA LEU A 115 13.90 7.04 19.39
C LEU A 115 12.85 8.01 18.87
N GLU A 116 13.03 8.57 17.68
CA GLU A 116 12.30 9.78 17.30
C GLU A 116 11.28 9.53 16.20
N ILE A 117 10.13 10.19 16.30
CA ILE A 117 9.21 10.49 15.22
C ILE A 117 9.38 11.97 14.89
N GLN A 118 9.73 12.28 13.65
CA GLN A 118 9.94 13.66 13.20
C GLN A 118 8.64 14.20 12.64
N HIS A 119 8.19 15.36 13.14
CA HIS A 119 6.97 16.03 12.70
C HIS A 119 7.30 17.24 11.84
N PHE A 120 6.69 17.31 10.67
CA PHE A 120 6.87 18.39 9.71
C PHE A 120 5.54 19.07 9.42
N ASP A 121 5.58 20.39 9.27
CA ASP A 121 4.43 21.15 8.82
C ASP A 121 4.14 20.90 7.33
N LYS A 122 3.06 21.51 6.83
CA LYS A 122 2.61 21.42 5.43
C LYS A 122 3.63 21.93 4.41
N ASP A 123 4.57 22.77 4.83
CA ASP A 123 5.62 23.38 4.01
C ASP A 123 6.94 22.60 4.16
N LEU A 124 6.89 21.45 4.84
CA LEU A 124 8.01 20.54 5.11
C LEU A 124 9.07 21.20 6.00
N ASN A 125 8.71 22.07 6.95
CA ASN A 125 9.66 22.47 8.00
C ASN A 125 9.58 21.49 9.16
N LEU A 126 10.73 21.11 9.72
CA LEU A 126 10.77 20.32 10.95
C LEU A 126 10.21 21.16 12.11
N VAL A 127 9.08 20.74 12.67
CA VAL A 127 8.42 21.38 13.81
C VAL A 127 9.03 20.89 15.12
N GLU A 128 9.07 19.57 15.30
CA GLU A 128 9.61 18.94 16.50
C GLU A 128 10.03 17.49 16.26
N ASN A 129 10.78 16.94 17.22
CA ASN A 129 11.04 15.50 17.32
C ASN A 129 10.28 14.97 18.53
N LEU A 130 9.35 14.06 18.29
CA LEU A 130 8.58 13.35 19.30
C LEU A 130 9.37 12.11 19.74
N GLU A 131 9.46 11.86 21.03
CA GLU A 131 10.24 10.76 21.58
C GLU A 131 9.37 9.53 21.85
N MET A 132 9.76 8.39 21.29
CA MET A 132 9.21 7.09 21.62
C MET A 132 9.72 6.64 23.00
N PRO A 133 8.90 5.94 23.80
CA PRO A 133 9.27 5.54 25.16
C PRO A 133 10.38 4.48 25.24
N PHE A 134 10.85 3.97 24.11
CA PHE A 134 11.94 3.00 23.99
C PHE A 134 12.59 3.09 22.60
N ILE A 135 13.82 2.58 22.46
CA ILE A 135 14.59 2.61 21.21
C ILE A 135 14.08 1.52 20.25
N SER A 136 13.96 1.83 18.95
CA SER A 136 13.73 0.77 17.97
C SER A 136 14.95 -0.13 17.79
N GLU A 137 14.73 -1.45 17.84
CA GLU A 137 15.72 -2.49 17.54
C GLU A 137 15.74 -2.86 16.04
N SER A 138 15.04 -2.09 15.18
CA SER A 138 15.06 -2.30 13.74
C SER A 138 16.37 -1.77 13.12
N LYS A 139 17.12 -2.65 12.47
CA LYS A 139 18.39 -2.33 11.76
C LYS A 139 18.18 -2.02 10.29
N GLY A 140 16.95 -2.11 9.78
CA GLY A 140 16.65 -2.00 8.36
C GLY A 140 15.36 -1.25 8.07
N GLY A 141 15.16 -0.93 6.80
CA GLY A 141 13.91 -0.42 6.27
C GLY A 141 13.75 -0.88 4.81
N ARG A 142 12.52 -1.05 4.36
CA ARG A 142 12.22 -1.25 2.93
C ARG A 142 12.06 0.12 2.29
N ARG A 143 12.43 0.23 1.01
CA ARG A 143 11.99 1.35 0.16
C ARG A 143 10.45 1.35 0.11
N ASN A 144 9.84 2.51 0.23
CA ASN A 144 8.38 2.72 0.15
C ASN A 144 7.54 1.79 1.06
N ALA A 145 7.99 1.55 2.29
CA ALA A 145 7.28 0.67 3.22
C ALA A 145 5.99 1.31 3.74
N LYS A 146 4.85 0.61 3.63
CA LYS A 146 3.57 1.09 4.19
C LYS A 146 3.37 0.55 5.62
N ASN A 147 4.08 1.11 6.58
CA ASN A 147 4.11 0.60 7.97
C ASN A 147 3.97 1.68 9.05
N MET A 148 3.35 2.81 8.68
CA MET A 148 2.89 3.84 9.58
C MET A 148 1.58 4.44 9.04
N SER A 149 0.61 4.68 9.92
CA SER A 149 -0.68 5.27 9.55
C SER A 149 -1.31 5.98 10.74
N PHE A 150 -2.21 6.92 10.46
CA PHE A 150 -3.03 7.54 11.48
C PHE A 150 -4.23 6.64 11.82
N TRP A 151 -4.54 6.54 13.11
CA TRP A 151 -5.85 6.13 13.58
C TRP A 151 -6.34 7.19 14.56
N LYS A 152 -7.33 7.98 14.13
CA LYS A 152 -7.78 9.19 14.83
C LYS A 152 -6.60 10.15 15.02
N ASP A 153 -6.32 10.56 16.25
CA ASP A 153 -5.25 11.47 16.64
C ASP A 153 -3.93 10.75 17.02
N LYS A 154 -3.86 9.43 16.82
CA LYS A 154 -2.70 8.60 17.17
C LYS A 154 -2.02 8.03 15.94
N LEU A 155 -0.74 7.70 16.10
CA LEU A 155 0.08 7.04 15.10
C LEU A 155 0.16 5.54 15.40
N LEU A 156 -0.28 4.71 14.46
CA LEU A 156 0.02 3.29 14.46
C LEU A 156 1.28 3.06 13.63
N LEU A 157 2.28 2.36 14.17
CA LEU A 157 3.57 2.16 13.51
C LEU A 157 4.21 0.80 13.83
N TRP A 158 4.97 0.26 12.86
CA TRP A 158 5.92 -0.83 13.12
C TRP A 158 7.17 -0.27 13.78
N PHE A 159 7.31 -0.50 15.09
CA PHE A 159 8.41 0.02 15.89
C PHE A 159 8.89 -1.03 16.92
N PRO A 160 9.58 -2.09 16.46
CA PRO A 160 10.02 -3.17 17.34
C PRO A 160 11.14 -2.68 18.25
N GLY A 161 11.26 -3.23 19.46
CA GLY A 161 12.29 -2.84 20.44
C GLY A 161 11.78 -2.67 21.86
N ARG A 162 10.46 -2.78 22.06
CA ARG A 162 9.85 -2.77 23.40
C ARG A 162 10.56 -3.77 24.31
N ASP A 163 10.86 -3.33 25.53
CA ASP A 163 11.61 -4.08 26.54
C ASP A 163 13.00 -4.59 26.07
N GLY A 164 13.59 -3.94 25.06
CA GLY A 164 14.86 -4.35 24.44
C GLY A 164 14.77 -5.59 23.56
N ILE A 165 13.56 -5.99 23.15
CA ILE A 165 13.34 -7.20 22.36
C ILE A 165 13.63 -6.93 20.88
N SER A 166 14.63 -7.65 20.36
CA SER A 166 15.03 -7.52 18.97
C SER A 166 14.08 -8.25 18.00
N PRO A 167 13.69 -7.66 16.85
CA PRO A 167 12.87 -8.32 15.84
C PRO A 167 13.61 -9.45 15.09
N TYR A 168 14.87 -9.73 15.45
CA TYR A 168 15.73 -10.74 14.82
C TYR A 168 15.87 -12.04 15.62
N ILE A 169 15.17 -12.15 16.75
CA ILE A 169 15.12 -13.40 17.51
C ILE A 169 14.17 -14.41 16.84
N ASN A 170 14.36 -15.68 17.19
CA ASN A 170 13.48 -16.75 16.70
C ASN A 170 12.04 -16.49 17.16
N HIS A 171 11.09 -16.77 16.27
CA HIS A 171 9.65 -16.67 16.54
C HIS A 171 9.18 -15.30 17.06
N PHE A 172 9.92 -14.22 16.77
CA PHE A 172 9.53 -12.86 17.17
C PHE A 172 8.07 -12.55 16.79
N TYR A 173 7.68 -12.85 15.55
CA TYR A 173 6.35 -12.57 15.02
C TYR A 173 5.22 -13.40 15.68
N ARG A 174 5.56 -14.55 16.28
CA ARG A 174 4.63 -15.41 17.02
C ARG A 174 4.42 -14.89 18.43
N ASP A 175 5.52 -14.55 19.09
CA ASP A 175 5.56 -14.43 20.55
C ASP A 175 5.31 -12.99 21.04
N TYR A 176 5.51 -11.97 20.19
CA TYR A 176 5.46 -10.57 20.57
C TYR A 176 4.40 -9.76 19.79
N PRO A 177 3.82 -8.70 20.40
CA PRO A 177 3.06 -7.71 19.66
C PRO A 177 3.88 -7.07 18.55
N LEU A 178 3.21 -6.69 17.46
CA LEU A 178 3.91 -6.22 16.26
C LEU A 178 3.84 -4.70 16.10
N LEU A 179 2.73 -4.07 16.46
CA LEU A 179 2.52 -2.65 16.22
C LEU A 179 2.52 -1.87 17.53
N GLU A 180 2.82 -0.59 17.41
CA GLU A 180 2.81 0.39 18.47
C GLU A 180 1.77 1.45 18.15
N LEU A 181 0.91 1.78 19.12
CA LEU A 181 -0.04 2.87 19.03
C LEU A 181 0.49 4.03 19.86
N PHE A 182 1.17 4.95 19.18
CA PHE A 182 1.80 6.12 19.76
C PHE A 182 0.84 7.31 19.81
N ASP A 183 0.80 7.98 20.95
CA ASP A 183 0.03 9.20 21.20
C ASP A 183 0.99 10.40 21.16
N PRO A 184 0.95 11.24 20.11
CA PRO A 184 1.85 12.39 19.98
C PRO A 184 1.76 13.39 21.12
N ALA A 185 0.57 13.57 21.71
CA ALA A 185 0.35 14.57 22.75
C ALA A 185 0.94 14.16 24.10
N SER A 186 0.88 12.87 24.44
CA SER A 186 1.45 12.34 25.69
C SER A 186 2.82 11.69 25.55
N GLN A 187 3.27 11.43 24.32
CA GLN A 187 4.48 10.67 23.99
C GLN A 187 4.51 9.30 24.66
N THR A 188 3.35 8.67 24.77
CA THR A 188 3.18 7.31 25.28
C THR A 188 2.85 6.35 24.14
N SER A 189 3.16 5.07 24.31
CA SER A 189 2.90 4.04 23.30
C SER A 189 2.33 2.78 23.92
N ASP A 190 1.25 2.28 23.35
CA ASP A 190 0.63 1.00 23.69
C ASP A 190 0.96 -0.06 22.63
N SER A 191 1.44 -1.22 23.06
CA SER A 191 1.66 -2.35 22.15
C SER A 191 0.33 -2.92 21.66
N LEU A 192 0.23 -3.18 20.36
CA LEU A 192 -0.97 -3.65 19.69
C LEU A 192 -0.64 -4.80 18.73
N ILE A 193 -1.67 -5.58 18.40
CA ILE A 193 -1.67 -6.61 17.36
C ILE A 193 -0.75 -7.79 17.67
N ARG A 194 -1.37 -8.94 17.93
CA ARG A 194 -0.70 -10.24 17.88
C ARG A 194 -1.12 -10.95 16.61
N LEU A 195 -0.16 -11.64 16.02
CA LEU A 195 -0.39 -12.41 14.81
C LEU A 195 -1.39 -13.56 15.10
N PRO A 196 -2.42 -13.77 14.26
CA PRO A 196 -3.39 -14.84 14.45
C PRO A 196 -2.77 -16.21 14.20
N SER A 197 -3.45 -17.26 14.67
CA SER A 197 -3.06 -18.66 14.44
C SER A 197 -3.11 -19.08 12.97
N THR A 198 -3.79 -18.31 12.12
CA THR A 198 -3.87 -18.57 10.68
C THR A 198 -2.59 -18.22 9.93
N SER A 199 -1.71 -17.38 10.50
CA SER A 199 -0.46 -17.03 9.84
C SER A 199 0.58 -18.14 9.97
N LYS A 200 1.35 -18.39 8.90
CA LYS A 200 2.44 -19.36 8.88
C LYS A 200 3.54 -19.05 9.91
N PHE A 201 3.69 -17.78 10.28
CA PHE A 201 4.66 -17.35 11.30
C PHE A 201 4.26 -17.73 12.73
N ASN A 202 3.05 -18.27 12.92
CA ASN A 202 2.60 -18.87 14.18
C ASN A 202 2.95 -20.38 14.29
N SER A 203 3.81 -20.89 13.39
CA SER A 203 4.31 -22.27 13.44
C SER A 203 5.71 -22.38 14.07
N GLU A 204 6.19 -23.61 14.25
CA GLU A 204 7.56 -23.90 14.67
C GLU A 204 8.59 -23.82 13.53
N LEU A 205 8.14 -23.52 12.30
CA LEU A 205 9.03 -23.43 11.14
C LEU A 205 9.67 -22.04 11.04
N PHE A 206 10.85 -22.00 10.42
CA PHE A 206 11.56 -20.78 10.06
C PHE A 206 11.24 -20.38 8.62
N PHE A 207 11.02 -19.09 8.41
CA PHE A 207 10.78 -18.49 7.10
C PHE A 207 11.68 -17.28 6.90
N GLY A 208 11.76 -16.78 5.66
CA GLY A 208 12.33 -15.45 5.40
C GLY A 208 11.63 -14.39 6.24
N ARG A 209 12.39 -13.43 6.77
CA ARG A 209 11.83 -12.37 7.62
C ARG A 209 10.88 -11.48 6.79
N PRO A 210 9.59 -11.35 7.17
CA PRO A 210 8.65 -10.53 6.44
C PRO A 210 8.89 -9.04 6.71
N ILE A 211 8.43 -8.22 5.78
CA ILE A 211 8.22 -6.81 6.01
C ILE A 211 6.77 -6.63 6.46
N VAL A 212 6.59 -5.94 7.58
CA VAL A 212 5.29 -5.57 8.12
C VAL A 212 4.72 -4.41 7.33
N GLN A 213 3.49 -4.54 6.83
CA GLN A 213 2.78 -3.44 6.19
C GLN A 213 1.31 -3.43 6.62
N PHE A 214 0.71 -2.26 6.63
CA PHE A 214 -0.69 -2.11 6.98
C PHE A 214 -1.28 -0.79 6.49
N THR A 215 -2.60 -0.75 6.45
CA THR A 215 -3.40 0.47 6.25
C THR A 215 -4.58 0.46 7.21
N VAL A 216 -5.11 1.65 7.51
CA VAL A 216 -6.27 1.84 8.38
C VAL A 216 -7.43 2.38 7.55
N SER A 217 -8.64 1.88 7.82
CA SER A 217 -9.89 2.44 7.31
C SER A 217 -10.88 2.46 8.47
N ASP A 218 -11.32 3.64 8.86
CA ASP A 218 -12.12 3.87 10.07
C ASP A 218 -11.48 3.20 11.31
N ASP A 219 -12.18 2.25 11.94
CA ASP A 219 -11.69 1.47 13.09
C ASP A 219 -11.14 0.09 12.69
N LEU A 220 -10.91 -0.16 11.40
CA LEU A 220 -10.32 -1.40 10.89
C LEU A 220 -8.86 -1.22 10.50
N LEU A 221 -8.03 -2.18 10.94
CA LEU A 221 -6.66 -2.35 10.51
C LEU A 221 -6.58 -3.51 9.53
N TYR A 222 -6.07 -3.25 8.33
CA TYR A 222 -5.70 -4.28 7.37
C TYR A 222 -4.19 -4.46 7.41
N PHE A 223 -3.74 -5.64 7.81
CA PHE A 223 -2.34 -5.93 8.09
C PHE A 223 -1.87 -7.10 7.23
N VAL A 224 -0.67 -6.98 6.68
CA VAL A 224 -0.04 -7.99 5.83
C VAL A 224 1.41 -8.18 6.20
N LEU A 225 1.89 -9.40 6.01
CA LEU A 225 3.31 -9.74 6.03
C LEU A 225 3.75 -9.96 4.58
N SER A 226 4.90 -9.38 4.21
CA SER A 226 5.29 -9.32 2.80
C SER A 226 5.35 -10.67 2.10
N ASN A 227 5.77 -11.73 2.77
CA ASN A 227 5.90 -13.06 2.16
C ASN A 227 4.77 -14.00 2.59
N GLU A 228 3.55 -13.50 2.80
CA GLU A 228 2.36 -14.29 3.11
C GLU A 228 1.16 -13.80 2.29
N ALA A 229 0.36 -14.73 1.75
CA ALA A 229 -0.79 -14.42 0.90
C ALA A 229 -2.08 -14.09 1.69
N LEU A 230 -1.94 -13.50 2.88
CA LEU A 230 -3.06 -13.22 3.79
C LEU A 230 -3.18 -11.73 4.10
N ILE A 231 -4.42 -11.23 4.11
CA ILE A 231 -4.80 -9.96 4.70
C ILE A 231 -5.43 -10.25 6.06
N HIS A 232 -4.78 -9.84 7.14
CA HIS A 232 -5.31 -9.96 8.49
C HIS A 232 -6.10 -8.70 8.85
N ILE A 233 -7.35 -8.87 9.31
CA ILE A 233 -8.25 -7.77 9.65
C ILE A 233 -8.41 -7.71 11.16
N TYR A 234 -8.21 -6.53 11.76
CA TYR A 234 -8.36 -6.28 13.19
C TYR A 234 -9.27 -5.10 13.47
N SER A 235 -10.00 -5.15 14.58
CA SER A 235 -10.76 -4.02 15.13
C SER A 235 -9.90 -3.21 16.08
N LEU A 236 -9.58 -1.97 15.71
CA LEU A 236 -8.86 -1.02 16.55
C LEU A 236 -9.74 -0.52 17.70
N ALA A 237 -11.05 -0.36 17.47
CA ALA A 237 -12.02 0.00 18.52
C ALA A 237 -12.13 -1.04 19.64
N GLU A 238 -11.88 -2.32 19.33
CA GLU A 238 -11.84 -3.43 20.30
C GLU A 238 -10.41 -3.77 20.75
N GLY A 239 -9.49 -2.79 20.76
CA GLY A 239 -8.14 -2.98 21.28
C GLY A 239 -7.25 -3.89 20.41
N GLY A 240 -7.43 -3.85 19.10
CA GLY A 240 -6.63 -4.64 18.15
C GLY A 240 -7.05 -6.12 18.10
N LYS A 241 -8.33 -6.41 18.38
CA LYS A 241 -8.88 -7.76 18.30
C LYS A 241 -8.89 -8.24 16.86
N TRP A 242 -8.32 -9.43 16.63
CA TRP A 242 -8.38 -10.11 15.33
C TRP A 242 -9.83 -10.48 14.98
N LEU A 243 -10.24 -10.15 13.76
CA LEU A 243 -11.56 -10.45 13.22
C LEU A 243 -11.51 -11.66 12.30
N GLU A 244 -10.69 -11.57 11.25
CA GLU A 244 -10.54 -12.63 10.26
C GLU A 244 -9.23 -12.49 9.47
N SER A 245 -8.94 -13.50 8.65
CA SER A 245 -7.83 -13.49 7.69
C SER A 245 -8.38 -13.87 6.33
N ILE A 246 -8.14 -13.02 5.33
CA ILE A 246 -8.55 -13.24 3.95
C ILE A 246 -7.35 -13.73 3.15
N ASP A 247 -7.43 -14.92 2.59
CA ASP A 247 -6.50 -15.38 1.56
C ASP A 247 -6.81 -14.64 0.26
N PHE A 248 -5.85 -13.86 -0.24
CA PHE A 248 -6.03 -13.15 -1.52
C PHE A 248 -5.69 -14.03 -2.73
N ASP A 249 -5.48 -15.33 -2.54
CA ASP A 249 -5.42 -16.42 -3.54
C ASP A 249 -4.66 -16.07 -4.83
N PRO A 250 -3.41 -15.58 -4.75
CA PRO A 250 -2.65 -15.16 -5.92
C PRO A 250 -2.33 -16.35 -6.84
N LYS A 251 -2.44 -16.17 -8.16
CA LYS A 251 -2.08 -17.20 -9.15
C LYS A 251 -0.58 -17.49 -9.15
N GLU A 252 0.22 -16.44 -8.92
CA GLU A 252 1.67 -16.49 -8.84
C GLU A 252 2.11 -15.88 -7.51
N PHE A 253 2.63 -16.72 -6.61
CA PHE A 253 3.19 -16.28 -5.32
C PHE A 253 4.24 -17.26 -4.82
N VAL A 254 5.37 -17.30 -5.53
CA VAL A 254 6.47 -18.22 -5.30
C VAL A 254 7.16 -17.90 -3.97
N LEU A 255 7.11 -18.82 -3.01
CA LEU A 255 7.72 -18.65 -1.69
C LEU A 255 8.73 -19.75 -1.40
N ILE A 256 9.71 -19.44 -0.55
CA ILE A 256 10.56 -20.46 0.06
C ILE A 256 9.71 -21.17 1.13
N PRO A 257 9.61 -22.52 1.09
CA PRO A 257 8.88 -23.26 2.10
C PRO A 257 9.53 -23.12 3.48
N GLY A 258 8.73 -23.26 4.54
CA GLY A 258 9.22 -23.20 5.91
C GLY A 258 10.25 -24.30 6.21
N GLN A 259 11.28 -23.95 6.96
CA GLN A 259 12.41 -24.83 7.27
C GLN A 259 12.44 -25.20 8.76
N LYS A 260 13.00 -26.37 9.09
CA LYS A 260 13.19 -26.80 10.49
C LYS A 260 14.38 -26.14 11.16
N GLU A 261 15.34 -25.67 10.36
CA GLU A 261 16.51 -24.93 10.81
C GLU A 261 16.41 -23.49 10.30
N LYS A 262 17.20 -22.58 10.90
CA LYS A 262 17.20 -21.18 10.47
C LYS A 262 17.58 -21.08 9.01
N VAL A 263 16.73 -20.41 8.22
CA VAL A 263 16.97 -20.17 6.80
C VAL A 263 18.21 -19.29 6.63
N GLY A 264 19.15 -19.72 5.79
CA GLY A 264 20.22 -18.86 5.28
C GLY A 264 19.71 -17.88 4.21
N TYR A 265 20.59 -17.08 3.61
CA TYR A 265 20.22 -16.18 2.50
C TYR A 265 20.00 -16.99 1.21
N VAL A 266 18.80 -17.55 1.00
CA VAL A 266 18.41 -18.28 -0.22
C VAL A 266 17.83 -17.32 -1.28
N SER A 267 16.94 -16.43 -0.84
CA SER A 267 16.33 -15.39 -1.69
C SER A 267 17.39 -14.40 -2.18
N GLY A 268 17.38 -14.10 -3.48
CA GLY A 268 18.35 -13.26 -4.17
C GLY A 268 19.63 -14.00 -4.62
N ASN A 269 19.83 -15.25 -4.21
CA ASN A 269 20.97 -16.07 -4.64
C ASN A 269 20.58 -17.20 -5.59
N THR A 270 19.42 -17.81 -5.38
CA THR A 270 18.94 -18.98 -6.15
C THR A 270 17.54 -18.80 -6.69
N MET A 271 16.71 -18.00 -6.03
CA MET A 271 15.35 -17.66 -6.43
C MET A 271 15.00 -16.28 -5.86
N TYR A 272 13.82 -15.75 -6.17
CA TYR A 272 13.32 -14.51 -5.58
C TYR A 272 11.92 -14.73 -5.03
N GLU A 273 11.69 -14.52 -3.73
CA GLU A 273 10.35 -14.72 -3.16
C GLU A 273 9.35 -13.69 -3.68
N ALA A 274 8.10 -14.13 -3.83
CA ALA A 274 6.95 -13.27 -3.92
C ALA A 274 6.88 -12.33 -2.71
N SER A 275 6.26 -11.18 -2.92
CA SER A 275 6.23 -10.13 -1.91
C SER A 275 5.00 -9.25 -2.09
N VAL A 276 4.26 -8.99 -1.01
CA VAL A 276 3.39 -7.83 -0.92
C VAL A 276 4.29 -6.60 -0.87
N GLU A 277 4.11 -5.71 -1.84
CA GLU A 277 4.84 -4.47 -2.06
C GLU A 277 4.13 -3.27 -1.47
N GLY A 278 2.80 -3.35 -1.26
CA GLY A 278 2.01 -2.30 -0.61
C GLY A 278 0.58 -2.74 -0.31
N ILE A 279 -0.08 -2.00 0.57
CA ILE A 279 -1.49 -2.18 0.92
C ILE A 279 -2.16 -0.81 1.09
N TYR A 280 -3.38 -0.67 0.56
CA TYR A 280 -4.11 0.60 0.50
C TYR A 280 -5.57 0.38 0.88
N SER A 281 -6.20 1.34 1.54
CA SER A 281 -7.63 1.33 1.88
C SER A 281 -8.38 2.40 1.09
N SER A 282 -9.59 2.05 0.66
CA SER A 282 -10.52 2.89 -0.08
C SER A 282 -11.95 2.61 0.43
N GLY A 283 -12.33 3.26 1.53
CA GLY A 283 -13.57 2.92 2.24
C GLY A 283 -13.51 1.47 2.75
N ASP A 284 -14.53 0.67 2.42
CA ASP A 284 -14.59 -0.76 2.81
C ASP A 284 -13.72 -1.68 1.93
N THR A 285 -13.08 -1.15 0.89
CA THR A 285 -12.22 -1.92 -0.01
C THR A 285 -10.77 -1.79 0.42
N VAL A 286 -10.06 -2.92 0.47
CA VAL A 286 -8.61 -2.97 0.63
C VAL A 286 -7.97 -3.46 -0.67
N ILE A 287 -6.84 -2.87 -1.04
CA ILE A 287 -6.11 -3.17 -2.27
C ILE A 287 -4.71 -3.62 -1.88
N VAL A 288 -4.33 -4.81 -2.33
CA VAL A 288 -2.99 -5.38 -2.13
C VAL A 288 -2.22 -5.25 -3.43
N TYR A 289 -1.04 -4.63 -3.35
CA TYR A 289 -0.03 -4.60 -4.41
C TYR A 289 1.03 -5.66 -4.10
N TYR A 290 1.23 -6.63 -5.00
CA TYR A 290 2.20 -7.71 -4.79
C TYR A 290 2.92 -8.14 -6.07
N SER A 291 4.03 -8.84 -5.89
CA SER A 291 4.84 -9.45 -6.94
C SER A 291 4.80 -10.98 -6.86
N GLY A 292 4.81 -11.68 -8.00
CA GLY A 292 4.69 -13.15 -8.04
C GLY A 292 5.94 -13.96 -7.64
N GLY A 293 7.10 -13.32 -7.51
CA GLY A 293 8.38 -14.00 -7.27
C GLY A 293 9.01 -14.60 -8.54
N ILE A 294 10.19 -15.20 -8.41
CA ILE A 294 10.95 -15.84 -9.50
C ILE A 294 11.39 -17.22 -9.00
N THR A 295 11.06 -18.27 -9.75
CA THR A 295 11.47 -19.65 -9.44
C THR A 295 12.96 -19.86 -9.65
N GLU A 296 13.51 -20.91 -9.03
CA GLU A 296 14.94 -21.25 -9.17
C GLU A 296 15.36 -21.50 -10.62
N ASP A 297 14.54 -22.21 -11.39
CA ASP A 297 14.82 -22.52 -12.80
C ASP A 297 15.00 -21.25 -13.64
N ILE A 298 14.08 -20.29 -13.52
CA ILE A 298 14.15 -19.01 -14.23
C ILE A 298 15.35 -18.20 -13.72
N PHE A 299 15.54 -18.16 -12.41
CA PHE A 299 16.61 -17.37 -11.80
C PHE A 299 18.00 -17.82 -12.27
N GLN A 300 18.22 -19.12 -12.37
CA GLN A 300 19.47 -19.70 -12.88
C GLN A 300 19.61 -19.55 -14.40
N GLN A 301 18.54 -19.83 -15.17
CA GLN A 301 18.55 -19.74 -16.63
C GLN A 301 18.99 -18.36 -17.14
N PHE A 302 18.58 -17.29 -16.44
CA PHE A 302 18.85 -15.91 -16.84
C PHE A 302 19.98 -15.25 -16.03
N GLU A 303 20.73 -16.03 -15.22
CA GLU A 303 21.83 -15.54 -14.36
C GLU A 303 21.41 -14.32 -13.52
N LEU A 304 20.22 -14.38 -12.91
CA LEU A 304 19.64 -13.25 -12.18
C LEU A 304 20.37 -12.92 -10.88
N ASN A 305 21.26 -13.78 -10.41
CA ASN A 305 22.20 -13.47 -9.33
C ASN A 305 23.26 -12.42 -9.72
N LEU A 306 23.46 -12.14 -11.01
CA LEU A 306 24.47 -11.19 -11.48
C LEU A 306 23.90 -9.76 -11.55
N PRO A 307 24.54 -8.74 -10.95
CA PRO A 307 24.04 -7.36 -10.95
C PRO A 307 23.73 -6.80 -12.33
N LYS A 308 24.50 -7.18 -13.36
CA LYS A 308 24.27 -6.80 -14.76
C LYS A 308 22.90 -7.23 -15.31
N ASN A 309 22.18 -8.13 -14.63
CA ASN A 309 20.88 -8.65 -15.06
C ASN A 309 19.73 -8.18 -14.15
N PHE A 310 19.97 -7.35 -13.13
CA PHE A 310 18.91 -6.92 -12.19
C PHE A 310 17.78 -6.14 -12.88
N TYR A 311 18.09 -5.36 -13.93
CA TYR A 311 17.08 -4.67 -14.73
C TYR A 311 16.05 -5.61 -15.39
N LYS A 312 16.37 -6.91 -15.54
CA LYS A 312 15.48 -7.92 -16.14
C LYS A 312 14.48 -8.49 -15.14
N TYR A 313 14.61 -8.20 -13.85
CA TYR A 313 13.71 -8.76 -12.84
C TYR A 313 12.22 -8.51 -13.16
N PRO A 314 11.80 -7.32 -13.64
CA PRO A 314 10.41 -7.07 -14.00
C PRO A 314 9.86 -7.96 -15.13
N GLU A 315 10.71 -8.60 -15.95
CA GLU A 315 10.29 -9.54 -17.00
C GLU A 315 9.77 -10.87 -16.42
N TYR A 316 10.30 -11.26 -15.26
CA TYR A 316 10.03 -12.57 -14.62
C TYR A 316 9.30 -12.44 -13.29
N ARG A 317 9.28 -11.25 -12.71
CA ARG A 317 8.64 -10.92 -11.44
C ARG A 317 7.49 -9.96 -11.69
N LYS A 318 6.38 -10.53 -12.17
CA LYS A 318 5.17 -9.77 -12.47
C LYS A 318 4.58 -9.15 -11.21
N ASN A 319 3.97 -7.99 -11.41
CA ASN A 319 3.37 -7.16 -10.39
C ASN A 319 1.86 -7.12 -10.60
N PHE A 320 1.10 -7.17 -9.51
CA PHE A 320 -0.35 -7.28 -9.54
C PHE A 320 -1.00 -6.39 -8.48
N LEU A 321 -2.18 -5.86 -8.79
CA LEU A 321 -3.13 -5.38 -7.80
C LEU A 321 -4.26 -6.40 -7.63
N ARG A 322 -4.73 -6.55 -6.41
CA ARG A 322 -5.96 -7.27 -6.10
C ARG A 322 -6.74 -6.55 -5.02
N ALA A 323 -8.03 -6.35 -5.25
CA ALA A 323 -8.93 -5.69 -4.32
C ALA A 323 -9.78 -6.72 -3.59
N TYR A 324 -9.99 -6.52 -2.29
CA TYR A 324 -10.98 -7.22 -1.49
C TYR A 324 -12.02 -6.23 -0.98
N ASN A 325 -13.28 -6.54 -1.18
CA ASN A 325 -14.41 -5.82 -0.60
C ASN A 325 -15.33 -6.84 0.11
N PRO A 326 -15.78 -6.58 1.34
CA PRO A 326 -16.64 -7.51 2.09
C PRO A 326 -17.96 -7.88 1.37
N THR A 327 -18.47 -6.98 0.52
CA THR A 327 -19.74 -7.19 -0.20
C THR A 327 -19.53 -7.91 -1.53
N SER A 328 -18.50 -7.56 -2.29
CA SER A 328 -18.26 -8.13 -3.64
C SER A 328 -17.16 -9.20 -3.70
N GLY A 329 -16.47 -9.47 -2.60
CA GLY A 329 -15.36 -10.41 -2.52
C GLY A 329 -14.08 -9.90 -3.20
N LEU A 330 -13.23 -10.85 -3.62
CA LEU A 330 -11.98 -10.56 -4.32
C LEU A 330 -12.25 -10.16 -5.78
N SER A 331 -11.51 -9.16 -6.26
CA SER A 331 -11.44 -8.84 -7.68
C SER A 331 -10.60 -9.88 -8.45
N ASN A 332 -10.60 -9.76 -9.78
CA ASN A 332 -9.51 -10.35 -10.57
C ASN A 332 -8.15 -9.77 -10.17
N GLU A 333 -7.08 -10.48 -10.53
CA GLU A 333 -5.74 -9.91 -10.53
C GLU A 333 -5.60 -8.91 -11.68
N ILE A 334 -5.05 -7.75 -11.37
CA ILE A 334 -4.84 -6.65 -12.30
C ILE A 334 -3.33 -6.52 -12.50
N GLU A 335 -2.83 -7.00 -13.64
CA GLU A 335 -1.39 -6.96 -13.95
C GLU A 335 -0.90 -5.52 -14.15
N LEU A 336 0.23 -5.19 -13.55
CA LEU A 336 0.90 -3.91 -13.68
C LEU A 336 2.00 -4.01 -14.75
N PRO A 337 2.11 -3.01 -15.65
CA PRO A 337 3.23 -2.97 -16.57
C PRO A 337 4.56 -2.78 -15.81
N PRO A 338 5.66 -3.41 -16.28
CA PRO A 338 6.98 -3.33 -15.64
C PRO A 338 7.61 -1.92 -15.67
N SER A 339 7.03 -1.01 -16.45
CA SER A 339 7.37 0.42 -16.44
C SER A 339 6.96 1.13 -15.14
N ILE A 340 6.19 0.49 -14.25
CA ILE A 340 5.87 1.02 -12.92
C ILE A 340 6.88 0.46 -11.90
N ASP A 341 7.53 1.34 -11.14
CA ASP A 341 8.45 0.98 -10.05
C ASP A 341 7.64 0.68 -8.77
N PHE A 342 6.98 1.70 -8.22
CA PHE A 342 6.07 1.54 -7.10
C PHE A 342 4.93 2.56 -7.13
N ILE A 343 3.83 2.21 -6.45
CA ILE A 343 2.66 3.08 -6.27
C ILE A 343 2.87 3.97 -5.05
N LEU A 344 2.48 5.25 -5.16
CA LEU A 344 2.59 6.22 -4.06
C LEU A 344 1.51 5.95 -3.00
N ASN A 345 0.25 5.95 -3.42
CA ASN A 345 -0.93 5.60 -2.63
C ASN A 345 -2.13 5.33 -3.55
N ILE A 346 -3.17 4.66 -3.06
CA ILE A 346 -4.47 4.53 -3.74
C ILE A 346 -5.57 4.96 -2.77
N GLU A 347 -5.99 6.22 -2.86
CA GLU A 347 -7.04 6.78 -1.99
C GLU A 347 -8.45 6.31 -2.36
N SER A 348 -8.65 5.88 -3.61
CA SER A 348 -9.94 5.39 -4.09
C SER A 348 -9.80 4.51 -5.33
N MET A 349 -10.62 3.44 -5.40
CA MET A 349 -10.74 2.62 -6.61
C MET A 349 -11.23 3.39 -7.85
N THR A 350 -11.97 4.50 -7.66
CA THR A 350 -12.62 5.22 -8.76
C THR A 350 -11.91 6.52 -9.16
N LYS A 351 -10.94 6.96 -8.33
CA LYS A 351 -10.14 8.17 -8.60
C LYS A 351 -8.77 7.79 -9.20
N PRO A 352 -8.16 8.68 -9.98
CA PRO A 352 -6.79 8.49 -10.40
C PRO A 352 -5.82 8.45 -9.21
N PHE A 353 -4.74 7.70 -9.36
CA PHE A 353 -3.63 7.61 -8.42
C PHE A 353 -2.30 7.66 -9.18
N TYR A 354 -1.18 7.71 -8.45
CA TYR A 354 0.14 7.96 -9.05
C TYR A 354 1.13 6.86 -8.70
N ALA A 355 1.99 6.54 -9.65
CA ALA A 355 3.09 5.59 -9.47
C ALA A 355 4.38 6.15 -10.09
N LEU A 356 5.51 5.87 -9.46
CA LEU A 356 6.82 6.23 -9.99
C LEU A 356 7.14 5.38 -11.22
N ARG A 357 7.65 6.01 -12.28
CA ARG A 357 8.13 5.33 -13.48
C ARG A 357 9.44 4.58 -13.20
N ASN A 358 9.57 3.38 -13.75
CA ASN A 358 10.75 2.53 -13.63
C ASN A 358 11.76 2.85 -14.74
N ASP A 359 12.53 3.90 -14.53
CA ASP A 359 13.53 4.38 -15.49
C ASP A 359 14.65 3.36 -15.74
N GLU A 360 15.03 2.59 -14.71
CA GLU A 360 16.04 1.52 -14.82
C GLU A 360 15.59 0.40 -15.77
N TYR A 361 14.32 -0.01 -15.68
CA TYR A 361 13.74 -1.01 -16.59
C TYR A 361 13.58 -0.48 -18.02
N ILE A 362 13.14 0.77 -18.17
CA ILE A 362 12.97 1.40 -19.49
C ILE A 362 14.33 1.63 -20.16
N GLY A 363 15.39 1.84 -19.39
CA GLY A 363 16.72 2.17 -19.89
C GLY A 363 16.85 3.65 -20.31
N GLU A 364 16.05 4.52 -19.70
CA GLU A 364 16.08 5.98 -19.93
C GLU A 364 16.64 6.69 -18.71
N GLU A 365 17.69 7.48 -18.89
CA GLU A 365 18.11 8.46 -17.89
C GLU A 365 17.33 9.76 -18.09
N GLN A 366 16.75 10.31 -17.02
CA GLN A 366 15.97 11.53 -17.08
C GLN A 366 16.50 12.56 -16.08
N GLU A 367 16.38 13.83 -16.45
CA GLU A 367 16.76 14.97 -15.59
C GLU A 367 15.62 15.40 -14.65
N TYR A 368 14.56 14.60 -14.56
CA TYR A 368 13.36 14.83 -13.76
C TYR A 368 12.74 13.50 -13.35
N LEU A 369 11.83 13.52 -12.37
CA LEU A 369 11.04 12.35 -11.99
C LEU A 369 9.76 12.28 -12.80
N THR A 370 9.47 11.13 -13.40
CA THR A 370 8.20 10.87 -14.09
C THR A 370 7.28 10.02 -13.23
N PHE A 371 6.02 10.46 -13.08
CA PHE A 371 4.97 9.68 -12.42
C PHE A 371 3.85 9.38 -13.41
N TYR A 372 3.45 8.12 -13.50
CA TYR A 372 2.25 7.74 -14.25
C TYR A 372 1.00 8.08 -13.45
N LYS A 373 0.03 8.70 -14.12
CA LYS A 373 -1.32 8.87 -13.63
C LYS A 373 -2.14 7.66 -14.03
N LEU A 374 -2.47 6.84 -13.04
CA LEU A 374 -3.13 5.55 -13.19
C LEU A 374 -4.60 5.65 -12.80
N LYS A 375 -5.44 4.77 -13.35
CA LYS A 375 -6.84 4.62 -12.92
C LYS A 375 -7.29 3.18 -13.08
N LEU A 376 -8.05 2.69 -12.10
CA LEU A 376 -8.77 1.42 -12.24
C LEU A 376 -10.12 1.68 -12.92
N VAL A 377 -10.43 0.86 -13.92
CA VAL A 377 -11.68 0.91 -14.67
C VAL A 377 -12.36 -0.44 -14.56
N GLN A 378 -13.64 -0.43 -14.17
CA GLN A 378 -14.46 -1.63 -14.05
C GLN A 378 -14.83 -2.13 -15.46
N LYS A 379 -14.76 -3.44 -15.68
CA LYS A 379 -15.04 -4.08 -16.98
C LYS A 379 -16.53 -4.32 -17.23
#